data_AF-A0A7C4R6S4-F1
#
_entry.id   AF-A0A7C4R6S4-F1
#
_cell.length_a   1.000
_cell.length_b   1.000
_cell.length_c   1.000
_cell.angle_alpha   90.00
_cell.angle_beta   90.00
_cell.angle_gamma   90.00
#
_symmetry.space_group_name_H-M   'P 1'
#
loop_
_entity.id
_entity.type
_entity.pdbx_description
1 polymer ?
#
loop_
_entity_poly.entity_id
_entity_poly.type
_entity_poly.pdbx_seq_one_letter_code
_entity_poly.pdbx_strand_id
1 'polypeptide(L)'
;MIGRRLLALGLAAALLAACAAPPPPRVVPPAGTDPTAPEPRWGALRFRFPWPPGGDPAWHLDLLFADRVLRPILEREAHGILLWRLHRRAVRDGAGHQLSLLFFADPGTARRVLAAAAAHPLVARAREAGRLTEFLAEQTASARLADTSDPSWPEALRAAWPHYIAGASRMWLELVHAFAPAGEPCGAAEDLDFLERGYRETAARLDALWQEEGLHAFLHHLNALFGYAPIVVIEERRLRF
;
A
#
# COMPACT_ATOMS: atom_id res chain seq x y z
N MET A 1 7.86 69.77 6.42
CA MET A 1 8.83 68.64 6.43
C MET A 1 8.93 67.89 7.77
N ILE A 2 7.91 67.92 8.65
CA ILE A 2 7.94 67.22 9.95
C ILE A 2 6.99 65.99 9.97
N GLY A 3 5.89 66.01 9.21
CA GLY A 3 4.90 64.92 9.21
C GLY A 3 5.30 63.61 8.52
N ARG A 4 6.30 63.61 7.62
CA ARG A 4 6.75 62.38 6.92
C ARG A 4 7.74 61.54 7.73
N ARG A 5 8.38 62.09 8.77
CA ARG A 5 9.32 61.34 9.62
C ARG A 5 8.62 60.58 10.76
N LEU A 6 7.47 61.06 11.22
CA LEU A 6 6.70 60.38 12.28
C LEU A 6 5.95 59.14 11.77
N LEU A 7 5.54 59.11 10.49
CA LEU A 7 4.92 57.93 9.89
C LEU A 7 5.91 56.76 9.71
N ALA A 8 7.20 57.05 9.49
CA ALA A 8 8.24 56.03 9.31
C ALA A 8 8.63 55.35 10.64
N LEU A 9 8.53 56.05 11.77
CA LEU A 9 8.83 55.50 13.10
C LEU A 9 7.69 54.63 13.65
N GLY A 10 6.43 54.92 13.31
CA GLY A 10 5.29 54.08 13.70
C GLY A 10 5.26 52.70 13.02
N LEU A 11 5.74 52.61 11.78
CA LEU A 11 5.76 51.36 11.02
C LEU A 11 6.90 50.41 11.45
N ALA A 12 8.02 50.97 11.94
CA ALA A 12 9.15 50.17 12.42
C ALA A 12 8.88 49.49 13.78
N ALA A 13 8.05 50.08 14.64
CA ALA A 13 7.68 49.50 15.93
C ALA A 13 6.66 48.34 15.80
N ALA A 14 5.84 48.33 14.75
CA ALA A 14 4.86 47.26 14.49
C ALA A 14 5.48 45.99 13.86
N LEU A 15 6.67 46.09 13.26
CA LEU A 15 7.36 44.97 12.60
C LEU A 15 8.30 44.18 13.53
N LEU A 16 8.58 44.69 14.74
CA LEU A 16 9.47 44.02 15.71
C LEU A 16 8.73 43.21 16.78
N ALA A 17 7.40 43.29 16.85
CA ALA A 17 6.59 42.52 17.80
C ALA A 17 6.15 41.14 17.25
N ALA A 18 6.50 40.78 16.01
CA ALA A 18 6.00 39.58 15.32
C ALA A 18 6.92 38.34 15.42
N CYS A 19 8.01 38.39 16.20
CA CYS A 19 8.99 37.29 16.28
C CYS A 19 9.02 36.55 17.63
N ALA A 20 7.92 36.50 18.37
CA ALA A 20 7.77 35.54 19.46
C ALA A 20 7.11 34.27 18.92
N ALA A 21 7.91 33.40 18.28
CA ALA A 21 7.45 32.05 17.95
C ALA A 21 7.19 31.28 19.25
N PRO A 22 6.06 30.55 19.38
CA PRO A 22 5.87 29.65 20.51
C PRO A 22 7.02 28.62 20.54
N PRO A 23 7.44 28.16 21.72
CA PRO A 23 8.47 27.13 21.81
C PRO A 23 8.03 25.92 20.97
N PRO A 24 8.95 25.28 20.23
CA PRO A 24 8.62 24.10 19.44
C PRO A 24 7.94 23.08 20.35
N PRO A 25 6.86 22.40 19.89
CA PRO A 25 6.20 21.39 20.68
C PRO A 25 7.26 20.39 21.14
N ARG A 26 7.30 20.15 22.45
CA ARG A 26 8.21 19.18 23.06
C ARG A 26 7.90 17.84 22.40
N VAL A 27 8.86 17.28 21.66
CA VAL A 27 8.75 15.93 21.12
C VAL A 27 8.69 15.00 22.33
N VAL A 28 7.48 14.58 22.69
CA VAL A 28 7.28 13.53 23.67
C VAL A 28 7.77 12.25 22.98
N PRO A 29 8.78 11.56 23.53
CA PRO A 29 9.15 10.24 23.03
C PRO A 29 7.88 9.38 23.01
N PRO A 30 7.65 8.54 21.98
CA PRO A 30 6.52 7.63 22.00
C PRO A 30 6.52 6.89 23.34
N ALA A 31 5.35 6.82 23.97
CA ALA A 31 5.17 6.10 25.22
C ALA A 31 5.81 4.71 25.08
N GLY A 32 6.68 4.36 26.02
CA GLY A 32 7.42 3.11 25.98
C GLY A 32 6.48 1.93 25.71
N THR A 33 6.87 1.07 24.79
CA THR A 33 6.18 -0.19 24.50
C THR A 33 5.99 -0.96 25.80
N ASP A 34 4.75 -1.32 26.12
CA ASP A 34 4.45 -2.23 27.20
C ASP A 34 5.26 -3.52 26.99
N PRO A 35 6.22 -3.86 27.87
CA PRO A 35 7.10 -5.01 27.68
C PRO A 35 6.35 -6.35 27.76
N THR A 36 5.07 -6.34 28.12
CA THR A 36 4.21 -7.53 28.16
C THR A 36 3.34 -7.69 26.91
N ALA A 37 3.29 -6.68 26.03
CA ALA A 37 2.54 -6.76 24.79
C ALA A 37 3.21 -7.77 23.83
N PRO A 38 2.45 -8.68 23.20
CA PRO A 38 3.03 -9.66 22.30
C PRO A 38 3.66 -8.98 21.09
N GLU A 39 4.91 -9.34 20.81
CA GLU A 39 5.72 -8.71 19.77
C GLU A 39 5.07 -8.91 18.38
N PRO A 40 4.90 -7.83 17.59
CA PRO A 40 4.36 -7.92 16.24
C PRO A 40 5.25 -8.74 15.32
N ARG A 41 4.64 -9.45 14.37
CA ARG A 41 5.34 -10.31 13.40
C ARG A 41 4.74 -10.18 12.01
N TRP A 42 5.52 -10.54 11.00
CA TRP A 42 5.01 -10.58 9.63
C TRP A 42 4.06 -11.76 9.43
N GLY A 43 2.87 -11.46 8.93
CA GLY A 43 1.95 -12.40 8.30
C GLY A 43 1.88 -12.18 6.79
N ALA A 44 1.49 -13.22 6.06
CA ALA A 44 1.33 -13.18 4.62
C ALA A 44 0.08 -13.94 4.16
N LEU A 45 -0.68 -13.31 3.29
CA LEU A 45 -1.72 -13.93 2.46
C LEU A 45 -1.25 -13.92 1.01
N ARG A 46 -1.39 -15.04 0.29
CA ARG A 46 -1.06 -15.13 -1.13
C ARG A 46 -2.20 -15.78 -1.90
N PHE A 47 -2.62 -15.10 -2.95
CA PHE A 47 -3.62 -15.56 -3.90
C PHE A 47 -2.90 -15.79 -5.22
N ARG A 48 -2.87 -17.04 -5.70
CA ARG A 48 -2.27 -17.39 -6.98
C ARG A 48 -3.35 -17.66 -8.01
N PHE A 49 -3.25 -16.97 -9.14
CA PHE A 49 -4.25 -17.03 -10.19
C PHE A 49 -3.71 -17.84 -11.38
N PRO A 50 -4.61 -18.48 -12.17
CA PRO A 50 -4.20 -19.11 -13.40
C PRO A 50 -3.59 -18.09 -14.35
N TRP A 51 -2.45 -18.44 -14.93
CA TRP A 51 -1.80 -17.63 -15.95
C TRP A 51 -1.32 -18.50 -17.11
N PRO A 52 -2.15 -18.68 -18.17
CA PRO A 52 -1.83 -19.58 -19.26
C PRO A 52 -0.58 -19.12 -20.04
N PRO A 53 0.13 -20.05 -20.71
CA PRO A 53 1.21 -19.71 -21.62
C PRO A 53 0.73 -18.77 -22.74
N GLY A 54 1.56 -17.79 -23.11
CA GLY A 54 1.30 -16.89 -24.24
C GLY A 54 0.24 -15.80 -24.02
N GLY A 55 -0.42 -15.76 -22.87
CA GLY A 55 -1.35 -14.69 -22.48
C GLY A 55 -0.80 -13.76 -21.42
N ASP A 56 -1.45 -12.61 -21.24
CA ASP A 56 -1.17 -11.68 -20.16
C ASP A 56 -1.75 -12.17 -18.82
N PRO A 57 -1.13 -11.80 -17.67
CA PRO A 57 -1.71 -12.05 -16.37
C PRO A 57 -3.09 -11.39 -16.25
N ALA A 58 -4.02 -12.04 -15.55
CA ALA A 58 -5.35 -11.51 -15.31
C ALA A 58 -5.33 -10.43 -14.20
N TRP A 59 -4.66 -9.30 -14.45
CA TRP A 59 -4.39 -8.25 -13.46
C TRP A 59 -5.61 -7.67 -12.77
N HIS A 60 -6.78 -7.72 -13.39
CA HIS A 60 -8.06 -7.33 -12.80
C HIS A 60 -8.46 -8.21 -11.60
N LEU A 61 -8.01 -9.47 -11.54
CA LEU A 61 -8.24 -10.35 -10.39
C LEU A 61 -7.49 -9.86 -9.14
N ASP A 62 -6.32 -9.24 -9.32
CA ASP A 62 -5.60 -8.61 -8.20
C ASP A 62 -6.44 -7.49 -7.60
N LEU A 63 -7.07 -6.68 -8.45
CA LEU A 63 -7.91 -5.55 -8.03
C LEU A 63 -9.15 -6.06 -7.30
N LEU A 64 -9.82 -7.05 -7.88
CA LEU A 64 -10.99 -7.70 -7.28
C LEU A 64 -10.68 -8.21 -5.88
N PHE A 65 -9.58 -8.95 -5.70
CA PHE A 65 -9.23 -9.51 -4.40
C PHE A 65 -8.73 -8.46 -3.42
N ALA A 66 -7.94 -7.49 -3.88
CA ALA A 66 -7.52 -6.37 -3.05
C ALA A 66 -8.73 -5.62 -2.49
N ASP A 67 -9.72 -5.35 -3.34
CA ASP A 67 -10.86 -4.52 -3.01
C ASP A 67 -11.96 -5.26 -2.24
N ARG A 68 -12.34 -6.47 -2.67
CA ARG A 68 -13.47 -7.21 -2.09
C ARG A 68 -13.09 -8.15 -0.97
N VAL A 69 -11.84 -8.62 -0.91
CA VAL A 69 -11.37 -9.52 0.15
C VAL A 69 -10.53 -8.75 1.16
N LEU A 70 -9.48 -8.07 0.69
CA LEU A 70 -8.45 -7.53 1.59
C LEU A 70 -8.87 -6.21 2.23
N ARG A 71 -9.44 -5.28 1.48
CA ARG A 71 -9.85 -3.96 2.00
C ARG A 71 -10.76 -4.06 3.23
N PRO A 72 -11.86 -4.85 3.24
CA PRO A 72 -12.73 -4.93 4.41
C PRO A 72 -12.05 -5.57 5.63
N ILE A 73 -11.07 -6.46 5.41
CA ILE A 73 -10.27 -7.05 6.49
C ILE A 73 -9.32 -6.00 7.06
N LEU A 74 -8.62 -5.26 6.19
CA LEU A 74 -7.69 -4.19 6.58
C LEU A 74 -8.39 -3.06 7.32
N GLU A 75 -9.60 -2.68 6.90
CA GLU A 75 -10.42 -1.66 7.57
C GLU A 75 -10.85 -2.11 8.97
N ARG A 76 -11.35 -3.34 9.09
CA ARG A 76 -11.80 -3.89 10.38
C ARG A 76 -10.64 -4.05 11.37
N GLU A 77 -9.47 -4.46 10.91
CA GLU A 77 -8.31 -4.74 11.75
C GLU A 77 -7.29 -3.58 11.78
N ALA A 78 -7.67 -2.39 11.28
CA ALA A 78 -6.75 -1.26 11.06
C ALA A 78 -5.94 -0.88 12.30
N HIS A 79 -6.55 -0.96 13.50
CA HIS A 79 -5.89 -0.62 14.75
C HIS A 79 -4.83 -1.64 15.21
N GLY A 80 -4.92 -2.89 14.74
CA GLY A 80 -3.99 -3.97 15.12
C GLY A 80 -2.90 -4.24 14.08
N ILE A 81 -2.99 -3.64 12.89
CA ILE A 81 -2.00 -3.80 11.82
C ILE A 81 -1.11 -2.55 11.81
N LEU A 82 0.17 -2.72 12.15
CA LEU A 82 1.13 -1.62 12.21
C LEU A 82 1.61 -1.19 10.82
N LEU A 83 1.88 -2.16 9.95
CA LEU A 83 2.31 -1.95 8.57
C LEU A 83 1.70 -3.03 7.70
N TRP A 84 1.41 -2.71 6.45
CA TRP A 84 1.06 -3.70 5.45
C TRP A 84 1.41 -3.22 4.06
N ARG A 85 1.64 -4.16 3.15
CA ARG A 85 1.85 -3.88 1.74
C ARG A 85 1.11 -4.88 0.87
N LEU A 86 0.68 -4.40 -0.28
CA LEU A 86 0.22 -5.25 -1.37
C LEU A 86 1.36 -5.44 -2.35
N HIS A 87 1.57 -6.67 -2.78
CA HIS A 87 2.56 -7.00 -3.78
C HIS A 87 1.90 -7.82 -4.89
N ARG A 88 2.04 -7.33 -6.12
CA ARG A 88 1.54 -7.94 -7.34
C ARG A 88 2.74 -8.44 -8.13
N ARG A 89 2.70 -9.69 -8.58
CA ARG A 89 3.77 -10.27 -9.41
C ARG A 89 3.20 -11.19 -10.48
N ALA A 90 3.90 -11.27 -11.60
CA ALA A 90 3.67 -12.29 -12.61
C ALA A 90 5.01 -12.68 -13.22
N VAL A 91 5.60 -13.77 -12.70
CA VAL A 91 6.86 -14.33 -13.19
C VAL A 91 6.62 -15.78 -13.57
N ARG A 92 7.24 -16.26 -14.65
CA ARG A 92 7.12 -17.65 -15.15
C ARG A 92 7.93 -18.62 -14.27
N ASP A 93 7.59 -18.67 -12.99
CA ASP A 93 8.18 -19.55 -11.99
C ASP A 93 7.09 -20.29 -11.20
N GLY A 94 7.49 -21.06 -10.18
CA GLY A 94 6.56 -21.86 -9.38
C GLY A 94 5.49 -21.05 -8.62
N ALA A 95 5.64 -19.73 -8.46
CA ALA A 95 4.64 -18.89 -7.83
C ALA A 95 3.72 -18.17 -8.83
N GLY A 96 4.15 -18.01 -10.10
CA GLY A 96 3.28 -17.54 -11.18
C GLY A 96 2.72 -16.12 -10.97
N HIS A 97 1.47 -15.92 -11.41
CA HIS A 97 0.69 -14.72 -11.16
C HIS A 97 0.12 -14.76 -9.74
N GLN A 98 0.56 -13.81 -8.91
CA GLN A 98 0.24 -13.79 -7.48
C GLN A 98 -0.02 -12.38 -6.97
N LEU A 99 -1.12 -12.22 -6.23
CA LEU A 99 -1.36 -11.11 -5.32
C LEU A 99 -0.95 -11.53 -3.91
N SER A 100 -0.26 -10.66 -3.18
CA SER A 100 0.11 -10.91 -1.79
C SER A 100 -0.21 -9.72 -0.89
N LEU A 101 -0.79 -10.00 0.27
CA LEU A 101 -0.77 -9.07 1.41
C LEU A 101 0.33 -9.52 2.35
N LEU A 102 1.29 -8.64 2.64
CA LEU A 102 2.19 -8.82 3.77
C LEU A 102 1.80 -7.79 4.83
N PHE A 103 1.66 -8.20 6.07
CA PHE A 103 1.22 -7.33 7.16
C PHE A 103 2.01 -7.61 8.44
N PHE A 104 2.24 -6.58 9.24
CA PHE A 104 2.99 -6.63 10.48
C PHE A 104 2.03 -6.29 11.62
N ALA A 105 1.71 -7.28 12.45
CA ALA A 105 0.67 -7.18 13.45
C ALA A 105 0.97 -8.06 14.65
N ASP A 106 0.33 -7.77 15.78
CA ASP A 106 0.37 -8.67 16.93
C ASP A 106 -0.24 -10.05 16.58
N PRO A 107 0.14 -11.14 17.27
CA PRO A 107 -0.35 -12.48 16.98
C PRO A 107 -1.88 -12.66 17.07
N GLY A 108 -2.57 -11.85 17.89
CA GLY A 108 -4.03 -11.87 17.98
C GLY A 108 -4.66 -11.32 16.71
N THR A 109 -4.22 -10.14 16.28
CA THR A 109 -4.67 -9.52 15.01
C THR A 109 -4.29 -10.37 13.82
N ALA A 110 -3.07 -10.91 13.77
CA ALA A 110 -2.64 -11.77 12.68
C ALA A 110 -3.55 -12.99 12.50
N ARG A 111 -3.91 -13.68 13.58
CA ARG A 111 -4.85 -14.81 13.49
C ARG A 111 -6.22 -14.39 12.94
N ARG A 112 -6.74 -13.22 13.32
CA ARG A 112 -8.03 -12.72 12.80
C ARG A 112 -7.96 -12.38 11.31
N VAL A 113 -6.87 -11.74 10.87
CA VAL A 113 -6.65 -11.44 9.44
C VAL A 113 -6.57 -12.73 8.61
N LEU A 114 -5.74 -13.69 9.05
CA LEU A 114 -5.56 -14.97 8.34
C LEU A 114 -6.87 -15.77 8.28
N ALA A 115 -7.59 -15.88 9.40
CA ALA A 115 -8.86 -16.59 9.47
C ALA A 115 -9.94 -15.91 8.62
N ALA A 116 -10.03 -14.57 8.65
CA ALA A 116 -11.03 -13.84 7.87
C ALA A 116 -10.82 -14.01 6.36
N ALA A 117 -9.58 -14.00 5.88
CA ALA A 117 -9.29 -14.24 4.47
C ALA A 117 -9.59 -15.69 4.06
N ALA A 118 -9.22 -16.66 4.90
CA ALA A 118 -9.48 -18.07 4.63
C ALA A 118 -10.98 -18.41 4.58
N ALA A 119 -11.78 -17.77 5.43
CA ALA A 119 -13.23 -17.96 5.48
C ALA A 119 -14.00 -17.09 4.46
N HIS A 120 -13.32 -16.29 3.64
CA HIS A 120 -13.99 -15.34 2.78
C HIS A 120 -14.73 -16.04 1.61
N PRO A 121 -16.04 -15.81 1.40
CA PRO A 121 -16.82 -16.53 0.38
C PRO A 121 -16.27 -16.40 -1.05
N LEU A 122 -15.77 -15.21 -1.41
CA LEU A 122 -15.17 -14.98 -2.74
C LEU A 122 -13.94 -15.86 -2.99
N VAL A 123 -13.17 -16.22 -1.95
CA VAL A 123 -12.00 -17.10 -2.09
C VAL A 123 -12.45 -18.51 -2.46
N ALA A 124 -13.46 -19.05 -1.76
CA ALA A 124 -14.02 -20.36 -2.07
C ALA A 124 -14.62 -20.39 -3.49
N ARG A 125 -15.48 -19.42 -3.82
CA ARG A 125 -16.12 -19.31 -5.14
C ARG A 125 -15.12 -19.19 -6.28
N ALA A 126 -14.07 -18.39 -6.12
CA ALA A 126 -13.03 -18.24 -7.14
C ALA A 126 -12.24 -19.54 -7.34
N ARG A 127 -12.02 -20.34 -6.29
CA ARG A 127 -11.40 -21.68 -6.43
C ARG A 127 -12.30 -22.63 -7.19
N GLU A 128 -13.58 -22.69 -6.83
CA GLU A 128 -14.58 -23.53 -7.51
C GLU A 128 -14.73 -23.17 -9.00
N ALA A 129 -14.70 -21.88 -9.33
CA ALA A 129 -14.75 -21.36 -10.69
C ALA A 129 -13.39 -21.46 -11.44
N GLY A 130 -12.35 -22.00 -10.82
CA GLY A 130 -11.01 -22.10 -11.39
C GLY A 130 -10.33 -20.76 -11.66
N ARG A 131 -10.80 -19.67 -11.04
CA ARG A 131 -10.18 -18.32 -11.10
C ARG A 131 -9.07 -18.14 -10.08
N LEU A 132 -9.03 -18.97 -9.03
CA LEU A 132 -7.95 -19.00 -8.05
C LEU A 132 -7.36 -20.42 -8.00
N THR A 133 -6.07 -20.55 -8.32
CA THR A 133 -5.36 -21.82 -8.29
C THR A 133 -4.98 -22.21 -6.87
N GLU A 134 -4.49 -21.24 -6.08
CA GLU A 134 -4.00 -21.51 -4.74
C GLU A 134 -4.22 -20.32 -3.81
N PHE A 135 -4.48 -20.62 -2.54
CA PHE A 135 -4.52 -19.66 -1.44
C PHE A 135 -3.59 -20.12 -0.33
N LEU A 136 -2.67 -19.26 0.08
CA LEU A 136 -1.71 -19.51 1.16
C LEU A 136 -1.85 -18.45 2.24
N ALA A 137 -1.81 -18.88 3.49
CA ALA A 137 -1.89 -18.03 4.66
C ALA A 137 -0.84 -18.49 5.68
N GLU A 138 0.08 -17.59 6.05
CA GLU A 138 1.17 -17.93 6.97
C GLU A 138 1.51 -16.75 7.89
N GLN A 139 2.12 -17.08 9.03
CA GLN A 139 2.77 -16.12 9.90
C GLN A 139 4.23 -16.55 10.09
N THR A 140 5.14 -15.59 9.96
CA THR A 140 6.56 -15.81 10.17
C THR A 140 6.91 -15.76 11.66
N ALA A 141 8.04 -16.36 12.03
CA ALA A 141 8.57 -16.25 13.38
C ALA A 141 9.26 -14.91 13.65
N SER A 142 9.67 -14.18 12.61
CA SER A 142 10.48 -12.97 12.76
C SER A 142 9.65 -11.73 13.08
N ALA A 143 10.16 -10.95 14.04
CA ALA A 143 9.68 -9.63 14.39
C ALA A 143 10.48 -8.49 13.71
N ARG A 144 11.48 -8.81 12.88
CA ARG A 144 12.29 -7.78 12.22
C ARG A 144 11.53 -7.14 11.06
N LEU A 145 11.33 -5.82 11.13
CA LEU A 145 10.69 -5.04 10.07
C LEU A 145 11.37 -5.20 8.70
N ALA A 146 12.71 -5.20 8.68
CA ALA A 146 13.52 -5.28 7.47
C ALA A 146 13.49 -6.65 6.73
N ASP A 147 12.85 -7.68 7.29
CA ASP A 147 12.86 -9.03 6.72
C ASP A 147 12.00 -9.18 5.46
N THR A 148 11.12 -8.21 5.18
CA THR A 148 10.35 -8.19 3.92
C THR A 148 10.98 -7.34 2.82
N SER A 149 12.05 -6.61 3.14
CA SER A 149 12.82 -5.81 2.19
C SER A 149 13.84 -6.66 1.42
N ASP A 150 14.29 -6.18 0.26
CA ASP A 150 15.32 -6.87 -0.52
C ASP A 150 16.63 -6.98 0.30
N PRO A 151 17.20 -8.19 0.47
CA PRO A 151 18.41 -8.38 1.26
C PRO A 151 19.66 -7.76 0.64
N SER A 152 19.65 -7.42 -0.66
CA SER A 152 20.76 -6.74 -1.32
C SER A 152 20.83 -5.24 -1.01
N TRP A 153 19.77 -4.66 -0.46
CA TRP A 153 19.74 -3.23 -0.14
C TRP A 153 20.52 -2.88 1.13
N PRO A 154 21.07 -1.65 1.23
CA PRO A 154 21.65 -1.15 2.47
C PRO A 154 20.64 -1.21 3.62
N GLU A 155 21.12 -1.47 4.85
CA GLU A 155 20.25 -1.66 6.03
C GLU A 155 19.33 -0.47 6.28
N ALA A 156 19.81 0.76 6.10
CA ALA A 156 19.00 1.97 6.25
C ALA A 156 17.78 1.97 5.31
N LEU A 157 17.96 1.54 4.05
CA LEU A 157 16.86 1.40 3.10
C LEU A 157 15.95 0.24 3.51
N ARG A 158 16.51 -0.91 3.87
CA ARG A 158 15.71 -2.07 4.32
C ARG A 158 14.81 -1.76 5.50
N ALA A 159 15.28 -0.93 6.45
CA ALA A 159 14.53 -0.52 7.63
C ALA A 159 13.45 0.53 7.31
N ALA A 160 13.72 1.48 6.42
CA ALA A 160 12.77 2.54 6.06
C ALA A 160 11.70 2.08 5.04
N TRP A 161 12.08 1.18 4.14
CA TRP A 161 11.26 0.78 3.00
C TRP A 161 9.86 0.25 3.35
N PRO A 162 9.65 -0.56 4.43
CA PRO A 162 8.32 -1.00 4.83
C PRO A 162 7.32 0.14 5.05
N HIS A 163 7.77 1.29 5.56
CA HIS A 163 6.92 2.47 5.75
C HIS A 163 6.52 3.10 4.43
N TYR A 164 7.48 3.27 3.52
CA TYR A 164 7.25 3.84 2.19
C TYR A 164 6.23 3.00 1.41
N ILE A 165 6.47 1.69 1.31
CA ILE A 165 5.61 0.82 0.50
C ILE A 165 4.21 0.68 1.11
N ALA A 166 4.07 0.82 2.44
CA ALA A 166 2.77 0.76 3.09
C ALA A 166 1.90 1.95 2.69
N GLY A 167 2.47 3.15 2.65
CA GLY A 167 1.79 4.34 2.13
C GLY A 167 1.40 4.19 0.66
N ALA A 168 2.32 3.70 -0.18
CA ALA A 168 2.04 3.44 -1.59
C ALA A 168 0.93 2.40 -1.79
N SER A 169 0.94 1.32 -1.00
CA SER A 169 -0.09 0.26 -1.03
C SER A 169 -1.46 0.78 -0.59
N ARG A 170 -1.50 1.63 0.44
CA ARG A 170 -2.73 2.27 0.92
C ARG A 170 -3.35 3.13 -0.17
N MET A 171 -2.58 4.04 -0.73
CA MET A 171 -3.04 4.92 -1.81
C MET A 171 -3.50 4.11 -3.03
N TRP A 172 -2.74 3.09 -3.45
CA TRP A 172 -3.15 2.23 -4.56
C TRP A 172 -4.48 1.53 -4.27
N LEU A 173 -4.68 0.99 -3.07
CA LEU A 173 -5.94 0.35 -2.68
C LEU A 173 -7.12 1.34 -2.66
N GLU A 174 -6.90 2.58 -2.24
CA GLU A 174 -7.91 3.64 -2.28
C GLU A 174 -8.32 3.99 -3.72
N LEU A 175 -7.36 4.06 -4.65
CA LEU A 175 -7.65 4.27 -6.07
C LEU A 175 -8.42 3.09 -6.68
N VAL A 176 -8.03 1.85 -6.35
CA VAL A 176 -8.78 0.65 -6.75
C VAL A 176 -10.23 0.75 -6.28
N HIS A 177 -10.44 1.10 -5.01
CA HIS A 177 -11.76 1.24 -4.45
C HIS A 177 -12.57 2.37 -5.11
N ALA A 178 -11.96 3.53 -5.34
CA ALA A 178 -12.61 4.68 -5.95
C ALA A 178 -13.08 4.40 -7.39
N PHE A 179 -12.42 3.49 -8.10
CA PHE A 179 -12.78 3.10 -9.46
C PHE A 179 -13.58 1.79 -9.54
N ALA A 180 -13.69 1.05 -8.44
CA ALA A 180 -14.41 -0.22 -8.39
C ALA A 180 -15.92 -0.02 -8.71
N PRO A 181 -16.58 -1.03 -9.29
CA PRO A 181 -18.02 -1.00 -9.49
C PRO A 181 -18.74 -0.84 -8.15
N ALA A 182 -19.83 -0.06 -8.13
CA ALA A 182 -20.70 0.02 -6.96
C ALA A 182 -21.31 -1.36 -6.65
N GLY A 183 -21.42 -1.71 -5.38
CA GLY A 183 -21.97 -2.99 -4.92
C GLY A 183 -21.58 -3.23 -3.46
N GLU A 184 -22.39 -3.97 -2.71
CA GLU A 184 -22.12 -4.18 -1.29
C GLU A 184 -20.77 -4.89 -1.07
N PRO A 185 -19.97 -4.46 -0.08
CA PRO A 185 -18.85 -5.26 0.39
C PRO A 185 -19.44 -6.52 1.05
N CYS A 186 -19.40 -7.64 0.32
CA CYS A 186 -19.87 -8.96 0.75
C CYS A 186 -21.40 -9.16 0.67
N GLY A 187 -21.87 -9.67 -0.46
CA GLY A 187 -23.23 -10.21 -0.61
C GLY A 187 -23.22 -11.41 -1.54
N ALA A 188 -23.75 -12.54 -1.10
CA ALA A 188 -23.67 -13.87 -1.70
C ALA A 188 -24.34 -14.04 -3.10
N ALA A 189 -24.62 -12.96 -3.82
CA ALA A 189 -25.45 -12.96 -5.03
C ALA A 189 -24.78 -12.35 -6.27
N GLU A 190 -23.65 -11.63 -6.13
CA GLU A 190 -23.01 -11.06 -7.32
C GLU A 190 -22.25 -12.14 -8.09
N ASP A 191 -22.65 -12.33 -9.35
CA ASP A 191 -22.01 -13.20 -10.33
C ASP A 191 -20.51 -12.85 -10.46
N LEU A 192 -19.65 -13.86 -10.42
CA LEU A 192 -18.19 -13.68 -10.49
C LEU A 192 -17.79 -13.07 -11.84
N ASP A 193 -18.48 -13.45 -12.92
CA ASP A 193 -18.19 -12.90 -14.25
C ASP A 193 -18.62 -11.42 -14.35
N PHE A 194 -19.69 -11.02 -13.65
CA PHE A 194 -20.08 -9.61 -13.52
C PHE A 194 -19.01 -8.80 -12.78
N LEU A 195 -18.53 -9.31 -11.64
CA LEU A 195 -17.45 -8.68 -10.88
C LEU A 195 -16.18 -8.53 -11.72
N GLU A 196 -15.75 -9.59 -12.41
CA GLU A 196 -14.57 -9.56 -13.26
C GLU A 196 -14.66 -8.50 -14.37
N ARG A 197 -15.83 -8.35 -15.01
CA ARG A 197 -16.03 -7.29 -16.02
C ARG A 197 -15.83 -5.90 -15.41
N GLY A 198 -16.43 -5.63 -14.25
CA GLY A 198 -16.24 -4.36 -13.56
C GLY A 198 -14.77 -4.08 -13.21
N TYR A 199 -14.03 -5.07 -12.71
CA TYR A 199 -12.62 -4.86 -12.38
C TYR A 199 -11.68 -4.79 -13.59
N ARG A 200 -12.09 -5.27 -14.78
CA ARG A 200 -11.37 -4.99 -16.02
C ARG A 200 -11.46 -3.52 -16.40
N GLU A 201 -12.63 -2.91 -16.22
CA GLU A 201 -12.80 -1.46 -16.41
C GLU A 201 -12.03 -0.66 -15.36
N THR A 202 -12.05 -1.09 -14.08
CA THR A 202 -11.20 -0.51 -13.03
C THR A 202 -9.72 -0.56 -13.41
N ALA A 203 -9.24 -1.70 -13.91
CA ALA A 203 -7.85 -1.85 -14.34
C ALA A 203 -7.49 -0.86 -15.46
N ALA A 204 -8.33 -0.76 -16.50
CA ALA A 204 -8.11 0.19 -17.59
C ALA A 204 -8.05 1.65 -17.10
N ARG A 205 -8.91 2.02 -16.15
CA ARG A 205 -8.91 3.37 -15.55
C ARG A 205 -7.67 3.65 -14.70
N LEU A 206 -7.19 2.66 -13.94
CA LEU A 206 -5.95 2.79 -13.17
C LEU A 206 -4.74 2.90 -14.10
N ASP A 207 -4.71 2.13 -15.18
CA ASP A 207 -3.62 2.19 -16.16
C ASP A 207 -3.59 3.55 -16.86
N ALA A 208 -4.74 4.10 -17.26
CA ALA A 208 -4.85 5.44 -17.82
C ALA A 208 -4.38 6.51 -16.82
N LEU A 209 -4.87 6.47 -15.57
CA LEU A 209 -4.43 7.38 -14.51
C LEU A 209 -2.92 7.31 -14.29
N TRP A 210 -2.34 6.11 -14.27
CA TRP A 210 -0.90 5.94 -14.12
C TRP A 210 -0.12 6.48 -15.32
N GLN A 211 -0.61 6.29 -16.55
CA GLN A 211 0.05 6.81 -17.75
C GLN A 211 0.01 8.34 -17.84
N GLU A 212 -1.11 8.95 -17.44
CA GLU A 212 -1.34 10.39 -17.50
C GLU A 212 -0.68 11.13 -16.32
N GLU A 213 -0.91 10.64 -15.11
CA GLU A 213 -0.51 11.34 -13.87
C GLU A 213 0.71 10.71 -13.19
N GLY A 214 1.17 9.54 -13.64
CA GLY A 214 2.31 8.79 -13.11
C GLY A 214 3.56 9.64 -12.85
N LEU A 215 3.92 10.43 -13.87
CA LEU A 215 5.11 11.25 -13.83
C LEU A 215 5.00 12.38 -12.80
N HIS A 216 3.85 13.05 -12.74
CA HIS A 216 3.67 14.22 -11.89
C HIS A 216 3.26 13.84 -10.47
N ALA A 217 2.15 13.12 -10.31
CA ALA A 217 1.59 12.80 -9.00
C ALA A 217 2.49 11.86 -8.18
N PHE A 218 3.26 10.99 -8.84
CA PHE A 218 4.05 9.96 -8.15
C PHE A 218 5.55 10.20 -8.28
N LEU A 219 6.10 10.21 -9.50
CA LEU A 219 7.54 10.26 -9.69
C LEU A 219 8.15 11.63 -9.35
N HIS A 220 7.51 12.74 -9.74
CA HIS A 220 7.99 14.08 -9.43
C HIS A 220 8.02 14.33 -7.93
N HIS A 221 6.94 14.01 -7.21
CA HIS A 221 6.88 14.19 -5.76
C HIS A 221 7.84 13.25 -5.01
N LEU A 222 8.00 12.00 -5.46
CA LEU A 222 9.01 11.11 -4.91
C LEU A 222 10.42 11.67 -5.12
N ASN A 223 10.73 12.13 -6.33
CA ASN A 223 12.05 12.67 -6.65
C ASN A 223 12.34 13.98 -5.88
N ALA A 224 11.31 14.78 -5.57
CA ALA A 224 11.43 15.98 -4.76
C ALA A 224 11.99 15.69 -3.36
N LEU A 225 11.63 14.54 -2.75
CA LEU A 225 12.17 14.10 -1.46
C LEU A 225 13.67 13.84 -1.50
N PHE A 226 14.21 13.51 -2.67
CA PHE A 226 15.64 13.25 -2.90
C PHE A 226 16.35 14.43 -3.59
N GLY A 227 15.75 15.63 -3.55
CA GLY A 227 16.36 16.84 -4.10
C GLY A 227 16.46 16.84 -5.62
N TYR A 228 15.57 16.12 -6.31
CA TYR A 228 15.52 15.99 -7.77
C TYR A 228 16.78 15.37 -8.39
N ALA A 229 17.55 14.61 -7.62
CA ALA A 229 18.70 13.88 -8.14
C ALA A 229 18.27 12.93 -9.29
N PRO A 230 18.99 12.88 -10.43
CA PRO A 230 18.63 11.98 -11.52
C PRO A 230 18.63 10.51 -11.07
N ILE A 231 17.57 9.78 -11.42
CA ILE A 231 17.49 8.34 -11.24
C ILE A 231 17.92 7.60 -12.51
N VAL A 232 18.59 6.46 -12.35
CA VAL A 232 18.91 5.56 -13.46
C VAL A 232 17.70 4.68 -13.71
N VAL A 233 17.05 4.84 -14.87
CA VAL A 233 15.95 3.98 -15.31
C VAL A 233 16.49 2.96 -16.30
N ILE A 234 16.41 1.68 -15.94
CA ILE A 234 16.73 0.57 -16.84
C ILE A 234 15.41 0.03 -17.39
N GLU A 235 15.16 0.29 -18.67
CA GLU A 235 13.96 -0.21 -19.35
C GLU A 235 14.10 -1.71 -19.64
N GLU A 236 13.14 -2.51 -19.19
CA GLU A 236 13.15 -3.98 -19.29
C GLU A 236 13.22 -4.47 -20.75
N ARG A 237 12.77 -3.68 -21.73
CA ARG A 237 12.93 -3.96 -23.18
C ARG A 237 14.39 -4.09 -23.62
N ARG A 238 15.36 -3.67 -22.79
CA ARG A 238 16.81 -3.80 -23.05
C ARG A 238 17.47 -4.97 -22.32
N LEU A 239 16.74 -5.70 -21.47
CA LEU A 239 17.21 -6.93 -20.84
C LEU A 239 16.84 -8.10 -21.75
N ARG A 240 17.83 -8.62 -22.48
CA ARG A 240 17.71 -9.90 -23.19
C ARG A 240 17.80 -11.00 -22.13
N PHE A 241 16.69 -11.66 -21.82
CA PHE A 241 16.67 -12.94 -21.13
C PHE A 241 16.74 -14.07 -22.16
#